data_AF-A0A916IA68-F1
#
_entry.id   AF-A0A916IA68-F1
#
_cell.length_a   1.000
_cell.length_b   1.000
_cell.length_c   1.000
_cell.angle_alpha   90.00
_cell.angle_beta   90.00
_cell.angle_gamma   90.00
#
_symmetry.space_group_name_H-M   'P 1'
#
loop_
_entity.id
_entity.type
_entity.pdbx_description
1 polymer ?
#
loop_
_entity_poly.entity_id
_entity_poly.type
_entity_poly.pdbx_seq_one_letter_code
_entity_poly.pdbx_strand_id
1 'polypeptide(L)'
;MLNILSFFSLMEDAPYSIVKVPETFPSLSRGEDVDIFCYSTDKFVRDLLSWGNRYVEEGYRISVREVYGKSQVHVDFMKGATLEVRFDLYEELPSYRKLEIRPALFESIIENSRFLAFDDGTVSANVRVPSEIDEMLVRYLEFIEWYDVRPDKIRHLDYILRAGDDVAQRRLVEKLHHYTKIPPVRAPEIKNGRTLVGSVRGLWERFFRR
;
A
#
# COMPACT_ATOMS: atom_id res chain seq x y z
N MET A 1 21.10 0.34 -18.39
CA MET A 1 20.10 -0.23 -17.46
C MET A 1 20.01 0.75 -16.29
N LEU A 2 18.84 0.98 -15.71
CA LEU A 2 18.72 1.94 -14.61
C LEU A 2 19.48 1.41 -13.40
N ASN A 3 20.47 2.16 -12.90
CA ASN A 3 21.13 1.85 -11.64
C ASN A 3 20.31 2.46 -10.51
N ILE A 4 19.24 1.78 -10.11
CA ILE A 4 18.30 2.28 -9.10
C ILE A 4 18.98 2.40 -7.73
N LEU A 5 19.98 1.57 -7.44
CA LEU A 5 20.70 1.65 -6.17
C LEU A 5 21.42 2.99 -5.98
N SER A 6 21.94 3.57 -7.06
CA SER A 6 22.54 4.91 -7.04
C SER A 6 21.53 6.06 -6.79
N PHE A 7 20.22 5.83 -6.98
CA PHE A 7 19.22 6.77 -6.50
C PHE A 7 19.12 6.67 -4.98
N PHE A 8 19.00 5.46 -4.46
CA PHE A 8 18.83 5.26 -3.02
C PHE A 8 20.08 5.62 -2.21
N SER A 9 21.29 5.56 -2.78
CA SER A 9 22.48 6.13 -2.14
C SER A 9 22.40 7.65 -1.95
N LEU A 10 21.70 8.37 -2.85
CA LEU A 10 21.47 9.81 -2.70
C LEU A 10 20.37 10.13 -1.68
N MET A 11 19.56 9.13 -1.33
CA MET A 11 18.41 9.25 -0.45
C MET A 11 18.65 8.66 0.94
N GLU A 12 19.89 8.32 1.31
CA GLU A 12 20.20 7.60 2.56
C GLU A 12 19.61 8.28 3.81
N ASP A 13 19.65 9.60 3.87
CA ASP A 13 19.10 10.40 4.99
C ASP A 13 17.61 10.76 4.85
N ALA A 14 16.96 10.39 3.73
CA ALA A 14 15.57 10.75 3.50
C ALA A 14 14.63 9.83 4.30
N PRO A 15 13.53 10.36 4.85
CA PRO A 15 12.52 9.56 5.53
C PRO A 15 11.58 8.90 4.52
N TYR A 16 11.93 7.68 4.11
CA TYR A 16 11.12 6.83 3.26
C TYR A 16 11.20 5.36 3.70
N SER A 17 10.38 4.52 3.09
CA SER A 17 10.45 3.06 3.23
C SER A 17 10.05 2.38 1.93
N ILE A 18 10.89 1.51 1.37
CA ILE A 18 10.49 0.63 0.27
C ILE A 18 9.73 -0.56 0.85
N VAL A 19 8.46 -0.64 0.52
CA VAL A 19 7.55 -1.66 1.06
C VAL A 19 7.47 -2.82 0.09
N LYS A 20 7.42 -4.06 0.59
CA LYS A 20 7.38 -5.26 -0.29
C LYS A 20 8.54 -5.31 -1.28
N VAL A 21 9.75 -5.00 -0.80
CA VAL A 21 10.98 -5.03 -1.61
C VAL A 21 11.03 -6.31 -2.45
N PRO A 22 11.13 -6.21 -3.79
CA PRO A 22 11.24 -7.38 -4.66
C PRO A 22 12.49 -8.20 -4.34
N GLU A 23 12.41 -9.52 -4.49
CA GLU A 23 13.57 -10.42 -4.32
C GLU A 23 14.70 -10.13 -5.33
N THR A 24 14.33 -9.54 -6.46
CA THR A 24 15.23 -9.10 -7.54
C THR A 24 15.95 -7.79 -7.24
N PHE A 25 15.56 -7.06 -6.20
CA PHE A 25 16.15 -5.76 -5.89
C PHE A 25 17.65 -5.88 -5.55
N PRO A 26 18.53 -4.99 -6.07
CA PRO A 26 18.25 -3.79 -6.87
C PRO A 26 18.14 -4.04 -8.39
N SER A 27 18.34 -5.27 -8.84
CA SER A 27 18.29 -5.69 -10.25
C SER A 27 16.87 -5.99 -10.71
N LEU A 28 16.01 -4.97 -10.69
CA LEU A 28 14.60 -5.12 -11.04
C LEU A 28 14.40 -5.65 -12.47
N SER A 29 13.45 -6.56 -12.60
CA SER A 29 12.94 -7.04 -13.87
C SER A 29 12.12 -5.95 -14.56
N ARG A 30 12.03 -6.03 -15.89
CA ARG A 30 11.25 -5.05 -16.66
C ARG A 30 9.79 -5.03 -16.24
N GLY A 31 9.29 -3.84 -15.99
CA GLY A 31 7.91 -3.59 -15.60
C GLY A 31 7.62 -3.94 -14.14
N GLU A 32 8.64 -4.17 -13.31
CA GLU A 32 8.45 -4.26 -11.87
C GLU A 32 8.12 -2.89 -11.26
N ASP A 33 7.29 -2.93 -10.22
CA ASP A 33 6.87 -1.78 -9.44
C ASP A 33 7.67 -1.75 -8.13
N VAL A 34 8.01 -0.55 -7.67
CA VAL A 34 8.63 -0.30 -6.36
C VAL A 34 7.69 0.58 -5.54
N ASP A 35 7.03 -0.03 -4.55
CA ASP A 35 6.16 0.69 -3.61
C ASP A 35 7.01 1.44 -2.57
N ILE A 36 6.85 2.76 -2.47
CA ILE A 36 7.62 3.64 -1.57
C ILE A 36 6.67 4.48 -0.74
N PHE A 37 6.76 4.34 0.58
CA PHE A 37 6.11 5.25 1.53
C PHE A 37 7.06 6.39 1.86
N CYS A 38 6.62 7.64 1.70
CA CYS A 38 7.40 8.83 2.00
C CYS A 38 6.51 10.00 2.46
N TYR A 39 7.07 10.93 3.23
CA TYR A 39 6.29 12.08 3.72
C TYR A 39 5.94 13.13 2.67
N SER A 40 6.60 13.10 1.51
CA SER A 40 6.31 14.03 0.41
C SER A 40 6.64 13.38 -0.94
N THR A 41 5.61 12.91 -1.62
CA THR A 41 5.64 12.50 -3.03
C THR A 41 6.19 13.63 -3.89
N ASP A 42 5.76 14.88 -3.68
CA ASP A 42 6.25 16.05 -4.44
C ASP A 42 7.77 16.20 -4.36
N LYS A 43 8.37 16.05 -3.16
CA LYS A 43 9.82 16.08 -3.00
C LYS A 43 10.47 14.87 -3.66
N PHE A 44 9.93 13.67 -3.39
CA PHE A 44 10.49 12.42 -3.88
C PHE A 44 10.47 12.32 -5.41
N VAL A 45 9.42 12.82 -6.06
CA VAL A 45 9.30 12.96 -7.52
C VAL A 45 10.40 13.88 -8.04
N ARG A 46 10.62 15.05 -7.44
CA ARG A 46 11.69 15.97 -7.87
C ARG A 46 13.06 15.30 -7.78
N ASP A 47 13.32 14.59 -6.69
CA ASP A 47 14.58 13.86 -6.48
C ASP A 47 14.75 12.74 -7.54
N LEU A 48 13.70 11.97 -7.82
CA LEU A 48 13.66 10.94 -8.87
C LEU A 48 13.86 11.53 -10.28
N LEU A 49 13.22 12.66 -10.59
CA LEU A 49 13.37 13.32 -11.88
C LEU A 49 14.78 13.88 -12.07
N SER A 50 15.34 14.48 -11.02
CA SER A 50 16.72 14.99 -11.01
C SER A 50 17.73 13.86 -11.26
N TRP A 51 17.61 12.75 -10.51
CA TRP A 51 18.42 11.55 -10.72
C TRP A 51 18.20 10.93 -12.11
N GLY A 52 16.93 10.84 -12.52
CA GLY A 52 16.50 10.18 -13.75
C GLY A 52 16.90 10.91 -15.02
N ASN A 53 17.10 12.23 -14.97
CA ASN A 53 17.37 13.06 -16.14
C ASN A 53 18.60 12.60 -16.94
N ARG A 54 19.61 12.01 -16.28
CA ARG A 54 20.80 11.45 -16.94
C ARG A 54 20.48 10.29 -17.90
N TYR A 55 19.36 9.59 -17.70
CA TYR A 55 18.94 8.47 -18.55
C TYR A 55 18.12 8.94 -19.76
N VAL A 56 17.72 10.21 -19.81
CA VAL A 56 16.98 10.76 -20.97
C VAL A 56 17.84 10.70 -22.23
N GLU A 57 19.13 11.01 -22.11
CA GLU A 57 20.11 10.90 -23.21
C GLU A 57 20.31 9.44 -23.67
N GLU A 58 20.07 8.46 -22.80
CA GLU A 58 20.07 7.03 -23.13
C GLU A 58 18.76 6.54 -23.78
N GLY A 59 17.84 7.45 -24.09
CA GLY A 59 16.56 7.17 -24.75
C GLY A 59 15.44 6.77 -23.79
N TYR A 60 15.58 7.04 -22.49
CA TYR A 60 14.46 6.87 -21.55
C TYR A 60 13.50 8.05 -21.62
N ARG A 61 12.21 7.75 -21.44
CA ARG A 61 11.15 8.73 -21.20
C ARG A 61 10.63 8.54 -19.78
N ILE A 62 10.57 9.61 -19.00
CA ILE A 62 10.00 9.58 -17.65
C ILE A 62 8.60 10.20 -17.71
N SER A 63 7.61 9.54 -17.12
CA SER A 63 6.26 10.11 -17.00
C SER A 63 5.75 10.03 -15.57
N VAL A 64 5.16 11.12 -15.10
CA VAL A 64 4.60 11.24 -13.75
C VAL A 64 3.07 11.30 -13.86
N ARG A 65 2.37 10.52 -13.04
CA ARG A 65 0.90 10.51 -12.99
C ARG A 65 0.40 10.49 -11.55
N GLU A 66 -0.50 11.40 -11.22
CA GLU A 66 -1.24 11.39 -9.96
C GLU A 66 -2.42 10.40 -10.08
N VAL A 67 -2.63 9.56 -9.06
CA VAL A 67 -3.63 8.48 -9.11
C VAL A 67 -4.81 8.73 -8.17
N TYR A 68 -4.59 9.16 -6.92
CA TYR A 68 -5.63 9.34 -5.90
C TYR A 68 -5.56 10.70 -5.20
N GLY A 69 -5.66 11.77 -5.99
CA GLY A 69 -5.11 13.05 -5.51
C GLY A 69 -3.61 12.89 -5.24
N LYS A 70 -2.96 13.92 -4.73
CA LYS A 70 -1.50 13.91 -4.59
C LYS A 70 -0.94 12.83 -3.65
N SER A 71 -1.79 12.06 -2.97
CA SER A 71 -1.35 11.05 -2.02
C SER A 71 -0.79 9.77 -2.64
N GLN A 72 -1.07 9.52 -3.93
CA GLN A 72 -0.39 8.48 -4.71
C GLN A 72 0.09 9.02 -6.06
N VAL A 73 1.38 8.82 -6.34
CA VAL A 73 2.02 9.25 -7.59
C VAL A 73 2.79 8.09 -8.21
N HIS A 74 2.58 7.86 -9.50
CA HIS A 74 3.37 6.93 -10.31
C HIS A 74 4.46 7.68 -11.06
N VAL A 75 5.69 7.23 -10.94
CA VAL A 75 6.83 7.69 -11.76
C VAL A 75 7.31 6.53 -12.62
N ASP A 76 6.95 6.56 -13.90
CA ASP A 76 7.27 5.51 -14.87
C ASP A 76 8.54 5.88 -15.64
N PHE A 77 9.53 4.98 -15.63
CA PHE A 77 10.68 5.03 -16.53
C PHE A 77 10.44 4.09 -17.71
N MET A 78 10.36 4.66 -18.90
CA MET A 78 10.03 3.95 -20.14
C MET A 78 11.24 3.94 -21.07
N LYS A 79 11.49 2.82 -21.77
CA LYS A 79 12.45 2.77 -22.89
C LYS A 79 11.71 2.36 -24.17
N GLY A 80 11.57 3.32 -25.09
CA GLY A 80 10.64 3.18 -26.21
C GLY A 80 9.19 3.05 -25.73
N ALA A 81 8.51 1.97 -26.11
CA ALA A 81 7.13 1.67 -25.69
C ALA A 81 7.04 0.80 -24.43
N THR A 82 8.18 0.38 -23.87
CA THR A 82 8.24 -0.59 -22.77
C THR A 82 8.44 0.13 -21.43
N LEU A 83 7.68 -0.27 -20.41
CA LEU A 83 7.92 0.12 -19.02
C LEU A 83 9.13 -0.65 -18.49
N GLU A 84 10.18 0.05 -18.08
CA GLU A 84 11.35 -0.58 -17.47
C GLU A 84 11.17 -0.73 -15.97
N VAL A 85 10.74 0.34 -15.29
CA VAL A 85 10.39 0.32 -13.86
C VAL A 85 9.34 1.39 -13.57
N ARG A 86 8.48 1.15 -12.58
CA ARG A 86 7.62 2.15 -11.98
C ARG A 86 7.94 2.33 -10.50
N PHE A 87 7.98 3.58 -10.05
CA PHE A 87 7.97 3.91 -8.63
C PHE A 87 6.56 4.33 -8.23
N ASP A 88 5.96 3.59 -7.31
CA ASP A 88 4.67 3.87 -6.70
C ASP A 88 4.90 4.61 -5.39
N LEU A 89 4.72 5.93 -5.41
CA LEU A 89 4.97 6.80 -4.27
C LEU A 89 3.67 7.03 -3.51
N TYR A 90 3.72 6.89 -2.19
CA TYR A 90 2.59 7.09 -1.31
C TYR A 90 2.93 8.06 -0.18
N GLU A 91 2.04 9.04 0.05
CA GLU A 91 2.03 9.94 1.22
C GLU A 91 1.06 9.47 2.32
N GLU A 92 0.26 8.44 2.04
CA GLU A 92 -0.62 7.80 3.00
C GLU A 92 -0.79 6.32 2.64
N LEU A 93 -1.36 5.52 3.54
CA LEU A 93 -1.70 4.13 3.21
C LEU A 93 -2.76 4.06 2.11
N PRO A 94 -2.68 3.09 1.18
CA PRO A 94 -3.74 2.85 0.21
C PRO A 94 -5.12 2.75 0.88
N SER A 95 -6.18 3.11 0.17
CA SER A 95 -7.53 2.98 0.69
C SER A 95 -7.95 1.50 0.80
N TYR A 96 -8.15 1.02 2.02
CA TYR A 96 -8.69 -0.31 2.30
C TYR A 96 -10.16 -0.19 2.70
N ARG A 97 -11.03 -1.06 2.15
CA ARG A 97 -12.48 -1.01 2.38
C ARG A 97 -12.93 -2.00 3.44
N LYS A 98 -12.19 -3.10 3.60
CA LYS A 98 -12.54 -4.17 4.55
C LYS A 98 -12.07 -3.90 5.97
N LEU A 99 -11.18 -2.93 6.18
CA LEU A 99 -10.66 -2.53 7.48
C LEU A 99 -10.60 -1.00 7.55
N GLU A 100 -10.99 -0.43 8.69
CA GLU A 100 -10.66 0.94 9.01
C GLU A 100 -9.23 0.98 9.57
N ILE A 101 -8.37 1.79 8.96
CA ILE A 101 -6.97 1.90 9.37
C ILE A 101 -6.71 3.29 9.92
N ARG A 102 -6.05 3.34 11.08
CA ARG A 102 -5.62 4.62 11.68
C ARG A 102 -4.50 5.22 10.84
N PRO A 103 -4.59 6.51 10.43
CA PRO A 103 -3.56 7.16 9.62
C PRO A 103 -2.14 7.01 10.19
N ALA A 104 -2.01 7.13 11.53
CA ALA A 104 -0.80 6.94 12.31
C ALA A 104 0.03 5.67 12.00
N LEU A 105 -0.58 4.66 11.36
CA LEU A 105 0.16 3.48 10.92
C LEU A 105 1.18 3.83 9.82
N PHE A 106 0.87 4.75 8.92
CA PHE A 106 1.75 5.15 7.82
C PHE A 106 3.06 5.74 8.36
N GLU A 107 2.98 6.72 9.26
CA GLU A 107 4.14 7.31 9.92
C GLU A 107 4.88 6.26 10.76
N SER A 108 4.14 5.39 11.45
CA SER A 108 4.76 4.29 12.21
C SER A 108 5.62 3.37 11.33
N ILE A 109 5.21 3.07 10.09
CA ILE A 109 5.98 2.23 9.17
C ILE A 109 7.28 2.92 8.74
N ILE A 110 7.22 4.21 8.40
CA ILE A 110 8.39 4.99 7.99
C ILE A 110 9.39 5.16 9.15
N GLU A 111 8.89 5.50 10.35
CA GLU A 111 9.75 5.75 11.52
C GLU A 111 10.38 4.45 12.07
N ASN A 112 9.68 3.32 12.00
CA ASN A 112 10.20 2.02 12.43
C ASN A 112 10.93 1.26 11.31
N SER A 113 11.18 1.90 10.16
CA SER A 113 11.94 1.28 9.09
C SER A 113 13.36 0.92 9.55
N ARG A 114 13.90 -0.16 9.00
CA ARG A 114 15.29 -0.59 9.18
C ARG A 114 16.08 -0.40 7.90
N PHE A 115 17.39 -0.33 8.03
CA PHE A 115 18.28 -0.33 6.87
C PHE A 115 18.59 -1.75 6.42
N LEU A 116 18.53 -1.98 5.11
CA LEU A 116 19.13 -3.13 4.45
C LEU A 116 20.23 -2.63 3.51
N ALA A 117 21.41 -3.22 3.62
CA ALA A 117 22.52 -2.94 2.72
C ALA A 117 22.34 -3.70 1.41
N PHE A 118 22.44 -2.99 0.29
CA PHE A 118 22.47 -3.56 -1.04
C PHE A 118 23.75 -3.12 -1.75
N ASP A 119 24.27 -3.99 -2.62
CA ASP A 119 25.47 -3.76 -3.42
C ASP A 119 25.27 -4.42 -4.79
N ASP A 120 25.50 -3.68 -5.87
CA ASP A 120 25.43 -4.17 -7.25
C ASP A 120 26.82 -4.35 -7.91
N GLY A 121 27.90 -4.25 -7.12
CA GLY A 121 29.30 -4.26 -7.53
C GLY A 121 29.82 -2.90 -8.00
N THR A 122 28.95 -1.91 -8.22
CA THR A 122 29.30 -0.55 -8.65
C THR A 122 28.96 0.48 -7.58
N VAL A 123 27.82 0.31 -6.92
CA VAL A 123 27.31 1.18 -5.87
C VAL A 123 26.85 0.31 -4.71
N SER A 124 27.11 0.78 -3.49
CA SER A 124 26.49 0.26 -2.27
C SER A 124 25.57 1.34 -1.67
N ALA A 125 24.43 0.92 -1.12
CA ALA A 125 23.53 1.82 -0.42
C ALA A 125 22.80 1.12 0.72
N ASN A 126 22.52 1.88 1.78
CA ASN A 126 21.60 1.47 2.83
C ASN A 126 20.20 1.94 2.46
N VAL A 127 19.32 0.99 2.20
CA VAL A 127 17.93 1.25 1.78
C VAL A 127 17.01 1.06 2.97
N ARG A 128 16.13 2.04 3.20
CA ARG A 128 15.12 1.94 4.26
C ARG A 128 13.98 1.05 3.81
N VAL A 129 13.66 0.04 4.62
CA VAL A 129 12.58 -0.92 4.41
C VAL A 129 11.79 -1.09 5.70
N PRO A 130 10.53 -1.56 5.68
CA PRO A 130 9.77 -1.74 6.90
C PRO A 130 10.47 -2.68 7.89
N SER A 131 10.15 -2.51 9.18
CA SER A 131 10.43 -3.58 10.15
C SER A 131 9.76 -4.88 9.70
N GLU A 132 10.25 -6.03 10.17
CA GLU A 132 9.64 -7.32 9.81
C GLU A 132 8.15 -7.37 10.17
N ILE A 133 7.77 -6.77 11.31
CA ILE A 133 6.38 -6.67 11.76
C ILE A 133 5.55 -5.81 10.81
N ASP A 134 6.10 -4.68 10.36
CA ASP A 134 5.43 -3.75 9.46
C ASP A 134 5.27 -4.31 8.05
N GLU A 135 6.29 -5.02 7.55
CA GLU A 135 6.23 -5.72 6.28
C GLU A 135 5.13 -6.80 6.28
N MET A 136 5.05 -7.60 7.35
CA MET A 136 3.96 -8.56 7.52
C MET A 136 2.59 -7.87 7.62
N LEU A 137 2.50 -6.76 8.35
CA LEU A 137 1.26 -6.01 8.51
C LEU A 137 0.76 -5.44 7.18
N VAL A 138 1.61 -4.79 6.39
CA VAL A 138 1.21 -4.27 5.07
C VAL A 138 0.73 -5.40 4.15
N ARG A 139 1.46 -6.52 4.12
CA ARG A 139 1.06 -7.71 3.36
C ARG A 139 -0.28 -8.28 3.83
N TYR A 140 -0.53 -8.26 5.13
CA TYR A 140 -1.80 -8.72 5.69
C TYR A 140 -2.97 -7.82 5.25
N LEU A 141 -2.78 -6.50 5.32
CA LEU A 141 -3.80 -5.53 4.89
C LEU A 141 -4.15 -5.72 3.41
N GLU A 142 -3.12 -5.89 2.56
CA GLU A 142 -3.30 -6.16 1.14
C GLU A 142 -3.99 -7.51 0.88
N PHE A 143 -3.61 -8.56 1.61
CA PHE A 143 -4.28 -9.85 1.53
C PHE A 143 -5.77 -9.76 1.89
N ILE A 144 -6.11 -9.16 3.02
CA ILE A 144 -7.50 -9.05 3.47
C ILE A 144 -8.36 -8.31 2.45
N GLU A 145 -7.88 -7.19 1.91
CA GLU A 145 -8.64 -6.41 0.92
C GLU A 145 -8.95 -7.21 -0.34
N TRP A 146 -8.07 -8.11 -0.76
CA TRP A 146 -8.11 -8.67 -2.10
C TRP A 146 -8.31 -10.20 -2.20
N TYR A 147 -8.22 -10.98 -1.12
CA TYR A 147 -8.17 -12.45 -1.20
C TYR A 147 -9.36 -13.12 -1.91
N ASP A 148 -10.52 -12.47 -1.92
CA ASP A 148 -11.75 -12.95 -2.56
C ASP A 148 -11.83 -12.62 -4.06
N VAL A 149 -11.03 -11.67 -4.55
CA VAL A 149 -11.02 -11.20 -5.95
C VAL A 149 -9.71 -11.53 -6.67
N ARG A 150 -8.60 -11.59 -5.93
CA ARG A 150 -7.23 -11.74 -6.43
C ARG A 150 -6.56 -12.96 -5.78
N PRO A 151 -6.72 -14.17 -6.35
CA PRO A 151 -6.11 -15.38 -5.81
C PRO A 151 -4.57 -15.31 -5.70
N ASP A 152 -3.91 -14.51 -6.55
CA ASP A 152 -2.46 -14.27 -6.52
C ASP A 152 -1.98 -13.68 -5.19
N LYS A 153 -2.88 -13.03 -4.44
CA LYS A 153 -2.56 -12.40 -3.16
C LYS A 153 -2.32 -13.40 -2.03
N ILE A 154 -2.59 -14.69 -2.24
CA ILE A 154 -2.25 -15.75 -1.28
C ILE A 154 -0.76 -15.73 -0.90
N ARG A 155 0.12 -15.30 -1.82
CA ARG A 155 1.57 -15.15 -1.57
C ARG A 155 1.90 -14.23 -0.40
N HIS A 156 1.03 -13.26 -0.09
CA HIS A 156 1.21 -12.37 1.06
C HIS A 156 0.95 -13.11 2.37
N LEU A 157 -0.08 -13.96 2.42
CA LEU A 157 -0.31 -14.86 3.55
C LEU A 157 0.83 -15.87 3.69
N ASP A 158 1.27 -16.47 2.58
CA ASP A 158 2.38 -17.42 2.62
C ASP A 158 3.68 -16.79 3.11
N TYR A 159 3.92 -15.51 2.80
CA TYR A 159 5.03 -14.75 3.35
C TYR A 159 4.88 -14.60 4.87
N ILE A 160 3.71 -14.17 5.34
CA ILE A 160 3.45 -13.95 6.78
C ILE A 160 3.60 -15.25 7.57
N LEU A 161 3.12 -16.38 7.04
CA LEU A 161 3.21 -17.68 7.71
C LEU A 161 4.66 -18.22 7.76
N ARG A 162 5.52 -17.79 6.84
CA ARG A 162 6.95 -18.15 6.81
C ARG A 162 7.82 -17.17 7.57
N ALA A 163 7.38 -15.92 7.70
CA ALA A 163 8.10 -14.85 8.37
C ALA A 163 7.85 -14.87 9.88
N GLY A 164 8.84 -14.43 10.65
CA GLY A 164 8.73 -14.26 12.09
C GLY A 164 8.66 -15.56 12.91
N ASP A 165 9.15 -15.46 14.14
CA ASP A 165 8.88 -16.44 15.19
C ASP A 165 7.53 -16.13 15.90
N ASP A 166 7.17 -16.94 16.90
CA ASP A 166 5.97 -16.72 17.71
C ASP A 166 5.93 -15.33 18.36
N VAL A 167 7.08 -14.73 18.64
CA VAL A 167 7.16 -13.37 19.21
C VAL A 167 6.76 -12.34 18.15
N ALA A 168 7.28 -12.47 16.93
CA ALA A 168 6.94 -11.60 15.81
C ALA A 168 5.45 -11.73 15.44
N GLN A 169 4.90 -12.94 15.41
CA GLN A 169 3.48 -13.17 15.14
C GLN A 169 2.58 -12.52 16.20
N ARG A 170 2.93 -12.61 17.50
CA ARG A 170 2.20 -11.90 18.56
C ARG A 170 2.25 -10.38 18.37
N ARG A 171 3.43 -9.82 18.07
CA ARG A 171 3.61 -8.38 17.83
C ARG A 171 2.83 -7.90 16.61
N LEU A 172 2.74 -8.72 15.55
CA LEU A 172 1.90 -8.45 14.39
C LEU A 172 0.43 -8.30 14.81
N VAL A 173 -0.11 -9.25 15.58
CA VAL A 173 -1.50 -9.20 16.06
C VAL A 173 -1.75 -7.99 16.97
N GLU A 174 -0.82 -7.67 17.87
CA GLU A 174 -0.90 -6.49 18.73
C GLU A 174 -0.94 -5.20 17.90
N LYS A 175 -0.04 -5.06 16.92
CA LYS A 175 0.02 -3.90 16.03
C LYS A 175 -1.24 -3.81 15.17
N LEU A 176 -1.75 -4.94 14.67
CA LEU A 176 -2.99 -5.00 13.91
C LEU A 176 -4.18 -4.51 14.74
N HIS A 177 -4.35 -5.00 15.98
CA HIS A 177 -5.40 -4.52 16.88
C HIS A 177 -5.24 -3.04 17.24
N HIS A 178 -4.00 -2.56 17.36
CA HIS A 178 -3.74 -1.16 17.64
C HIS A 178 -4.17 -0.25 16.48
N TYR A 179 -3.85 -0.61 15.24
CA TYR A 179 -4.01 0.27 14.09
C TYR A 179 -5.26 0.01 13.24
N THR A 180 -5.99 -1.08 13.46
CA THR A 180 -7.17 -1.42 12.66
C THR A 180 -8.45 -1.52 13.48
N LYS A 181 -9.59 -1.34 12.82
CA LYS A 181 -10.92 -1.66 13.32
C LYS A 181 -11.74 -2.33 12.22
N ILE A 182 -12.67 -3.18 12.62
CA ILE A 182 -13.68 -3.71 11.69
C ILE A 182 -14.63 -2.56 11.35
N PRO A 183 -14.90 -2.29 10.06
CA PRO A 183 -15.85 -1.26 9.68
C PRO A 183 -17.23 -1.54 10.30
N PRO A 184 -17.95 -0.53 10.78
CA PRO A 184 -19.28 -0.72 11.32
C PRO A 184 -20.18 -1.32 10.23
N VAL A 185 -20.96 -2.35 10.60
CA VAL A 185 -21.99 -2.89 9.73
C VAL A 185 -23.00 -1.76 9.48
N ARG A 186 -23.02 -1.22 8.26
CA ARG A 186 -24.06 -0.27 7.87
C ARG A 186 -25.38 -1.02 7.90
N ALA A 187 -26.22 -0.71 8.91
CA ALA A 187 -27.59 -1.18 8.90
C ALA A 187 -28.22 -0.72 7.57
N PRO A 188 -28.96 -1.58 6.86
CA PRO A 188 -29.64 -1.15 5.65
C PRO A 188 -30.51 0.05 6.00
N GLU A 189 -30.36 1.15 5.25
CA GLU A 189 -31.27 2.29 5.38
C GLU A 189 -32.69 1.75 5.16
N ILE A 190 -33.45 1.67 6.26
CA ILE A 190 -34.89 1.49 6.15
C ILE A 190 -35.37 2.77 5.49
N LYS A 191 -35.64 2.70 4.18
CA LYS A 191 -36.32 3.78 3.45
C LYS A 191 -37.68 3.98 4.12
N ASN A 192 -37.75 4.92 5.06
CA ASN A 192 -38.99 5.40 5.64
C ASN A 192 -39.74 6.16 4.54
N GLY A 193 -40.45 5.40 3.72
CA GLY A 193 -41.17 5.87 2.56
C GLY A 193 -42.47 5.11 2.39
N ARG A 194 -43.33 5.16 3.41
CA ARG A 194 -44.80 5.30 3.33
C ARG A 194 -45.41 5.12 4.72
N THR A 195 -45.90 6.22 5.27
CA THR A 195 -46.95 6.22 6.30
C THR A 195 -48.18 5.54 5.68
N LEU A 196 -48.33 4.23 5.87
CA LEU A 196 -49.63 3.59 5.76
C LEU A 196 -50.36 3.92 7.06
N VAL A 197 -51.07 5.04 7.07
CA VAL A 197 -52.21 5.23 7.98
C VAL A 197 -53.30 4.27 7.50
N GLY A 198 -53.11 3.00 7.82
CA GLY A 198 -54.09 1.94 7.70
C GLY A 198 -54.39 1.45 9.10
N SER A 199 -55.38 2.09 9.73
CA SER A 199 -55.99 1.68 10.99
C SER A 199 -56.01 0.15 11.16
N VAL A 200 -55.22 -0.36 12.12
CA VAL A 200 -55.26 -1.77 12.58
C VAL A 200 -56.64 -2.12 13.17
N ARG A 201 -57.52 -1.13 13.38
CA ARG A 201 -58.87 -1.33 13.92
C ARG A 201 -59.86 -1.96 12.93
N GLY A 202 -59.67 -1.80 11.61
CA GLY A 202 -60.64 -2.30 10.62
C GLY A 202 -60.56 -3.80 10.31
N LEU A 203 -59.43 -4.45 10.62
CA LEU A 203 -59.21 -5.87 10.32
C LEU A 203 -59.65 -6.81 11.45
N TRP A 204 -59.75 -6.31 12.69
CA TRP A 204 -60.18 -7.12 13.84
C TRP A 204 -61.70 -7.25 13.95
N GLU A 205 -62.49 -6.26 13.52
CA GLU A 205 -63.96 -6.32 13.58
C GLU A 205 -64.58 -7.32 12.59
N ARG A 206 -63.85 -7.72 11.54
CA ARG A 206 -64.31 -8.73 10.58
C ARG A 206 -64.08 -10.18 11.04
N PHE A 207 -63.26 -10.40 12.07
CA PHE A 207 -62.93 -11.75 12.54
C PHE A 207 -63.82 -12.26 13.69
N PHE A 208 -64.58 -11.39 14.38
CA PHE A 208 -65.41 -11.75 15.55
C PHE A 208 -66.93 -11.60 15.36
N ARG A 209 -67.42 -11.48 14.12
CA ARG A 209 -68.86 -11.65 13.83
C ARG A 209 -69.10 -12.90 12.98
N ARG A 210 -69.11 -14.06 13.66
CA ARG A 210 -69.88 -15.25 13.27
C ARG A 210 -70.51 -15.82 14.52
#